data_AF-A0AB40B0B2-F1
#
_entry.id   AF-A0AB40B0B2-F1
#
_cell.length_a   1.000
_cell.length_b   1.000
_cell.length_c   1.000
_cell.angle_alpha   90.00
_cell.angle_beta   90.00
_cell.angle_gamma   90.00
#
_symmetry.space_group_name_H-M   'P 1'
#
loop_
_entity.id
_entity.type
_entity.pdbx_description
1 polymer ?
#
loop_
_entity_poly.entity_id
_entity_poly.type
_entity_poly.pdbx_seq_one_letter_code
_entity_poly.pdbx_strand_id
1 'polypeptide(L)'
;MLYSYKEAISGFAARLTPEEVRGMEKMNGFLRANPSKRLQLQTTYTHNLLNLSTLFGAWSTSNSFFGEGIIIGVLDTGIHFPHPSFADTGMPPRPRGWNASCYLPRRSCNGKVIGAQSFKQGNTTIPPTDIDQGHGTHVAGIAAGNFVDNAEVLGQAPGRAAGMAPKAFISVYKVCWKDIGCESSGILAGIDKAIQDGVHILQMSFGARPPYLPNSFDDDEVAVATYSAMQKGIFPCTAAGSNGRSDQLSCKNNSLNGFNVRNKIVMCYVGDIENTEKKVISSGMLEVQRLFCYKLYTNSKKITFGGTIFGVRPAPALAYFSSRGPARYNGNIVKPDVTAPGVNILAAWPVEVGPFPSGLKRKTFNFLSGTSMATPHVSGIVALIMSKLKNDNKRQWSTSEIQSALITTANTFDLDGRPIFDEATLNNSANILQRGAGQVNVTNAMDPGLLYNIETDDYVAYLCGIFFNSSQTVQIFTKNNTQCTRSISGDQLNYASIGVQMRSRLARTTISRTVTNVGDAREIYNAKIIEPPFVKIYLSQYRLSFTRLEQQITYSITFTMNGTHPGSGVIGQGELSWVSSKHTVTSPIYIAF
;
A
#
# COMPACT_ATOMS: atom_id res chain seq x y z
N MET A 1 -33.71 36.34 0.08
CA MET A 1 -33.35 35.12 -0.68
C MET A 1 -31.84 35.10 -0.86
N LEU A 2 -31.20 33.97 -0.57
CA LEU A 2 -29.75 33.77 -0.63
C LEU A 2 -29.34 33.09 -1.95
N TYR A 3 -30.02 32.01 -2.33
CA TYR A 3 -29.77 31.25 -3.56
C TYR A 3 -31.07 30.62 -4.06
N SER A 4 -31.20 30.40 -5.36
CA SER A 4 -32.28 29.61 -5.97
C SER A 4 -31.71 28.39 -6.69
N TYR A 5 -32.42 27.27 -6.59
CA TYR A 5 -32.03 25.98 -7.13
C TYR A 5 -33.13 25.49 -8.07
N LYS A 6 -32.73 24.90 -9.20
CA LYS A 6 -33.65 24.30 -10.18
C LYS A 6 -33.30 22.84 -10.47
N GLU A 7 -32.01 22.55 -10.58
CA GLU A 7 -31.49 21.24 -10.98
C GLU A 7 -31.29 20.28 -9.79
N ALA A 8 -30.67 20.76 -8.70
CA ALA A 8 -30.38 19.92 -7.53
C ALA A 8 -31.64 19.61 -6.71
N ILE A 9 -32.46 20.64 -6.52
CA ILE A 9 -33.81 20.63 -5.95
C ILE A 9 -34.54 21.83 -6.56
N SER A 10 -35.87 21.78 -6.67
CA SER A 10 -36.68 22.96 -7.01
C SER A 10 -36.99 23.74 -5.74
N GLY A 11 -36.30 24.88 -5.54
CA GLY A 11 -36.51 25.69 -4.33
C GLY A 11 -35.49 26.81 -4.17
N PHE A 12 -35.41 27.41 -2.98
CA PHE A 12 -34.48 28.48 -2.67
C PHE A 12 -34.02 28.45 -1.22
N ALA A 13 -32.84 28.98 -0.94
CA ALA A 13 -32.37 29.28 0.41
C ALA A 13 -32.67 30.74 0.75
N ALA A 14 -33.12 31.03 1.96
CA ALA A 14 -33.35 32.39 2.45
C ALA A 14 -33.02 32.48 3.95
N ARG A 15 -32.81 33.70 4.43
CA ARG A 15 -32.72 33.99 5.86
C ARG A 15 -34.11 34.45 6.31
N LEU A 16 -34.74 33.68 7.17
CA LEU A 16 -36.12 33.87 7.63
C LEU A 16 -36.19 33.64 9.14
N THR A 17 -37.09 34.37 9.78
CA THR A 17 -37.52 34.15 11.17
C THR A 17 -38.48 32.96 11.25
N PRO A 18 -38.67 32.35 12.44
CA PRO A 18 -39.65 31.29 12.63
C PRO A 18 -41.08 31.73 12.28
N GLU A 19 -41.48 32.97 12.56
CA GLU A 19 -42.78 33.51 12.14
C GLU A 19 -42.93 33.53 10.61
N GLU A 20 -41.90 33.97 9.89
CA GLU A 20 -41.91 34.03 8.43
C GLU A 20 -41.97 32.63 7.80
N VAL A 21 -41.30 31.63 8.39
CA VAL A 21 -41.40 30.23 7.94
C VAL A 21 -42.83 29.69 8.10
N ARG A 22 -43.49 29.96 9.24
CA ARG A 22 -44.90 29.59 9.46
C ARG A 22 -45.86 30.29 8.49
N GLY A 23 -45.52 31.51 8.07
CA GLY A 23 -46.24 32.21 7.00
C GLY A 23 -46.09 31.51 5.66
N MET A 24 -44.88 31.06 5.32
CA MET A 24 -44.59 30.34 4.08
C MET A 24 -45.23 28.95 4.01
N GLU A 25 -45.34 28.25 5.13
CA GLU A 25 -46.02 26.93 5.21
C GLU A 25 -47.46 26.96 4.70
N LYS A 26 -48.10 28.13 4.70
CA LYS A 26 -49.48 28.33 4.22
C LYS A 26 -49.58 28.66 2.74
N MET A 27 -48.45 28.84 2.04
CA MET A 27 -48.44 29.19 0.61
C MET A 27 -48.63 27.96 -0.27
N ASN A 28 -49.43 28.11 -1.32
CA ASN A 28 -49.70 27.01 -2.25
C ASN A 28 -48.41 26.63 -3.01
N GLY A 29 -48.01 25.35 -2.94
CA GLY A 29 -46.75 24.84 -3.48
C GLY A 29 -45.58 24.74 -2.47
N PHE A 30 -45.78 25.14 -1.21
CA PHE A 30 -44.79 24.87 -0.16
C PHE A 30 -44.81 23.39 0.23
N LEU A 31 -43.64 22.72 0.12
CA LEU A 31 -43.50 21.30 0.49
C LEU A 31 -42.87 21.13 1.88
N ARG A 32 -41.76 21.82 2.15
CA ARG A 32 -41.00 21.72 3.41
C ARG A 32 -39.96 22.84 3.52
N ALA A 33 -39.70 23.31 4.75
CA ALA A 33 -38.53 24.11 5.08
C ALA A 33 -37.58 23.32 6.00
N ASN A 34 -36.27 23.45 5.76
CA ASN A 34 -35.24 22.86 6.61
C ASN A 34 -34.24 23.95 7.04
N PRO A 35 -33.85 24.02 8.32
CA PRO A 35 -32.77 24.91 8.74
C PRO A 35 -31.46 24.55 8.03
N SER A 36 -30.75 25.55 7.52
CA SER A 36 -29.41 25.34 6.96
C SER A 36 -28.46 24.86 8.06
N LYS A 37 -27.87 23.68 7.88
CA LYS A 37 -26.91 23.09 8.82
C LYS A 37 -25.49 23.36 8.33
N ARG A 38 -24.60 23.74 9.24
CA ARG A 38 -23.15 23.72 8.97
C ARG A 38 -22.67 22.27 9.08
N LEU A 39 -22.23 21.70 7.96
CA LEU A 39 -21.59 20.38 7.95
C LEU A 39 -20.08 20.57 8.22
N GLN A 40 -19.48 19.73 9.06
CA GLN A 40 -18.03 19.73 9.29
C GLN A 40 -17.32 18.91 8.22
N LEU A 41 -16.17 19.40 7.77
CA LEU A 41 -15.23 18.65 6.94
C LEU A 41 -14.45 17.67 7.83
N GLN A 42 -14.49 16.37 7.54
CA GLN A 42 -13.66 15.34 8.18
C GLN A 42 -12.43 15.09 7.31
N THR A 43 -11.20 15.48 7.69
CA THR A 43 -10.06 15.23 6.79
C THR A 43 -8.71 14.93 7.45
N THR A 44 -7.92 14.09 6.76
CA THR A 44 -7.15 12.89 7.23
C THR A 44 -7.79 11.64 6.62
N TYR A 45 -7.88 11.63 5.30
CA TYR A 45 -8.93 10.93 4.56
C TYR A 45 -8.64 9.47 4.18
N THR A 46 -7.38 9.04 4.26
CA THR A 46 -6.96 7.75 3.67
C THR A 46 -7.61 6.54 4.33
N HIS A 47 -7.87 6.57 5.64
CA HIS A 47 -8.62 5.51 6.33
C HIS A 47 -10.06 5.44 5.78
N ASN A 48 -10.76 6.57 5.66
CA ASN A 48 -12.11 6.60 5.09
C ASN A 48 -12.14 6.17 3.61
N LEU A 49 -11.14 6.54 2.81
CA LEU A 49 -10.99 6.08 1.42
C LEU A 49 -10.92 4.55 1.33
N LEU A 50 -10.26 3.91 2.30
CA LEU A 50 -10.11 2.46 2.40
C LEU A 50 -11.22 1.79 3.24
N ASN A 51 -12.34 2.50 3.45
CA ASN A 51 -13.48 2.04 4.24
C ASN A 51 -13.13 1.64 5.69
N LEU A 52 -12.14 2.32 6.29
CA LEU A 52 -11.80 2.26 7.70
C LEU A 52 -12.43 3.46 8.41
N SER A 53 -13.45 3.22 9.23
CA SER A 53 -14.19 4.24 9.97
C SER A 53 -14.65 3.68 11.30
N THR A 54 -14.70 4.52 12.33
CA THR A 54 -15.15 4.14 13.68
C THR A 54 -16.66 3.88 13.78
N LEU A 55 -17.45 4.28 12.76
CA LEU A 55 -18.90 4.16 12.78
C LEU A 55 -19.42 3.03 11.88
N PHE A 56 -18.88 2.90 10.65
CA PHE A 56 -19.44 1.99 9.64
C PHE A 56 -18.38 1.24 8.82
N GLY A 57 -17.09 1.38 9.14
CA GLY A 57 -15.98 0.77 8.39
C GLY A 57 -15.35 -0.43 9.09
N ALA A 58 -14.31 -1.02 8.49
CA ALA A 58 -13.73 -2.28 8.98
C ALA A 58 -13.13 -2.20 10.40
N TRP A 59 -12.87 -0.99 10.92
CA TRP A 59 -12.58 -0.78 12.34
C TRP A 59 -13.73 -1.19 13.26
N SER A 60 -14.96 -0.81 12.92
CA SER A 60 -16.17 -1.11 13.69
C SER A 60 -16.84 -2.42 13.28
N THR A 61 -16.89 -2.74 11.99
CA THR A 61 -17.77 -3.81 11.45
C THR A 61 -17.06 -5.13 11.21
N SER A 62 -15.73 -5.16 11.16
CA SER A 62 -14.96 -6.37 10.88
C SER A 62 -14.28 -6.98 12.12
N ASN A 63 -14.53 -6.46 13.33
CA ASN A 63 -13.81 -6.83 14.55
C ASN A 63 -12.29 -6.81 14.35
N SER A 64 -11.76 -5.74 13.74
CA SER A 64 -10.32 -5.61 13.51
C SER A 64 -9.54 -5.14 14.74
N PHE A 65 -10.25 -4.77 15.81
CA PHE A 65 -9.72 -4.27 17.08
C PHE A 65 -8.65 -3.17 16.91
N PHE A 66 -8.74 -2.40 15.81
CA PHE A 66 -7.79 -1.35 15.45
C PHE A 66 -6.31 -1.81 15.41
N GLY A 67 -6.04 -3.12 15.25
CA GLY A 67 -4.69 -3.68 15.25
C GLY A 67 -4.14 -4.05 16.62
N GLU A 68 -4.98 -4.08 17.65
CA GLU A 68 -4.62 -4.43 19.02
C GLU A 68 -3.82 -5.73 19.12
N GLY A 69 -2.73 -5.69 19.90
CA GLY A 69 -1.88 -6.84 20.18
C GLY A 69 -0.89 -7.19 19.07
N ILE A 70 -0.85 -6.45 17.97
CA ILE A 70 0.09 -6.62 16.85
C ILE A 70 1.21 -5.59 16.94
N ILE A 71 2.40 -5.96 16.47
CA ILE A 71 3.63 -5.17 16.57
C ILE A 71 4.21 -4.99 15.17
N ILE A 72 4.31 -3.74 14.72
CA ILE A 72 4.89 -3.36 13.44
C ILE A 72 6.33 -2.91 13.68
N GLY A 73 7.29 -3.66 13.14
CA GLY A 73 8.69 -3.26 13.05
C GLY A 73 8.89 -2.28 11.90
N VAL A 74 9.23 -1.03 12.20
CA VAL A 74 9.47 0.03 11.21
C VAL A 74 10.97 0.17 11.00
N LEU A 75 11.46 -0.22 9.83
CA LEU A 75 12.85 -0.06 9.42
C LEU A 75 12.96 1.16 8.51
N ASP A 76 13.49 2.27 9.03
CA ASP A 76 13.47 3.55 8.32
C ASP A 76 14.49 4.56 8.90
N THR A 77 14.25 5.87 8.79
CA THR A 77 15.10 6.96 9.30
C THR A 77 14.94 7.25 10.80
N GLY A 78 14.18 6.43 11.52
CA GLY A 78 13.93 6.56 12.97
C GLY A 78 12.51 7.02 13.30
N ILE A 79 12.33 7.65 14.46
CA ILE A 79 11.04 8.20 14.88
C ILE A 79 11.19 9.49 15.70
N HIS A 80 10.25 10.43 15.54
CA HIS A 80 10.07 11.56 16.45
C HIS A 80 9.15 11.19 17.61
N PHE A 81 9.71 10.60 18.68
CA PHE A 81 8.97 10.08 19.84
C PHE A 81 7.93 11.04 20.44
N PRO A 82 8.18 12.36 20.61
CA PRO A 82 7.21 13.26 21.24
C PRO A 82 5.94 13.53 20.41
N HIS A 83 5.88 13.06 19.16
CA HIS A 83 4.73 13.33 18.29
C HIS A 83 3.45 12.70 18.88
N PRO A 84 2.29 13.41 18.91
CA PRO A 84 1.04 12.89 19.47
C PRO A 84 0.52 11.61 18.80
N SER A 85 0.87 11.37 17.53
CA SER A 85 0.54 10.09 16.85
C SER A 85 1.21 8.88 17.52
N PHE A 86 2.20 9.10 18.38
CA PHE A 86 2.89 8.05 19.13
C PHE A 86 2.60 8.12 20.63
N ALA A 87 1.59 8.88 21.04
CA ALA A 87 1.07 8.81 22.40
C ALA A 87 0.45 7.44 22.68
N ASP A 88 0.59 6.95 23.91
CA ASP A 88 0.06 5.67 24.38
C ASP A 88 -1.34 5.76 24.99
N THR A 89 -1.98 6.93 24.92
CA THR A 89 -3.37 7.12 25.33
C THR A 89 -4.28 6.14 24.60
N GLY A 90 -5.01 5.32 25.35
CA GLY A 90 -5.94 4.34 24.80
C GLY A 90 -5.29 3.10 24.18
N MET A 91 -3.98 2.93 24.34
CA MET A 91 -3.28 1.71 23.91
C MET A 91 -3.57 0.54 24.84
N PRO A 92 -3.67 -0.69 24.30
CA PRO A 92 -3.74 -1.91 25.10
C PRO A 92 -2.43 -2.13 25.89
N PRO A 93 -2.47 -2.97 26.95
CA PRO A 93 -1.26 -3.33 27.68
C PRO A 93 -0.25 -4.00 26.75
N ARG A 94 1.04 -3.74 26.99
CA ARG A 94 2.14 -4.33 26.22
C ARG A 94 1.99 -5.87 26.18
N PRO A 95 2.27 -6.53 25.03
CA PRO A 95 2.14 -7.97 24.92
C PRO A 95 3.02 -8.70 25.95
N ARG A 96 2.47 -9.74 26.59
CA ARG A 96 3.22 -10.56 27.55
C ARG A 96 4.43 -11.19 26.86
N GLY A 97 5.59 -11.16 27.51
CA GLY A 97 6.84 -11.69 26.97
C GLY A 97 7.58 -10.77 26.01
N TRP A 98 7.02 -9.61 25.65
CA TRP A 98 7.73 -8.62 24.83
C TRP A 98 8.81 -7.89 25.66
N ASN A 99 10.08 -8.12 25.33
CA ASN A 99 11.22 -7.56 26.03
C ASN A 99 12.23 -6.85 25.11
N ALA A 100 11.76 -6.28 23.99
CA ALA A 100 12.63 -5.53 23.10
C ALA A 100 13.28 -4.33 23.82
N SER A 101 14.54 -4.08 23.49
CA SER A 101 15.30 -2.96 24.05
C SER A 101 14.74 -1.62 23.56
N CYS A 102 14.65 -0.66 24.48
CA CYS A 102 14.48 0.74 24.13
C CYS A 102 15.80 1.48 24.29
N TYR A 103 16.17 2.27 23.29
CA TYR A 103 17.33 3.15 23.33
C TYR A 103 17.36 4.03 24.59
N LEU A 104 18.56 4.20 25.17
CA LEU A 104 18.80 4.97 26.40
C LEU A 104 18.97 6.47 26.10
N PRO A 105 18.30 7.37 26.84
CA PRO A 105 17.73 7.17 28.17
C PRO A 105 16.42 6.38 28.12
N ARG A 106 16.25 5.47 29.09
CA ARG A 106 15.22 4.41 29.27
C ARG A 106 13.73 4.85 29.17
N ARG A 107 13.44 6.09 28.76
CA ARG A 107 12.15 6.79 28.79
C ARG A 107 11.63 7.26 27.43
N SER A 108 12.33 7.03 26.32
CA SER A 108 11.82 7.46 24.99
C SER A 108 10.67 6.59 24.48
N CYS A 109 10.67 5.29 24.82
CA CYS A 109 9.57 4.37 24.52
C CYS A 109 8.44 4.52 25.54
N ASN A 110 7.22 4.18 25.12
CA ASN A 110 6.00 4.26 25.91
C ASN A 110 5.09 3.05 25.61
N GLY A 111 3.80 3.12 25.94
CA GLY A 111 2.84 2.06 25.61
C GLY A 111 2.49 1.94 24.11
N LYS A 112 2.95 2.86 23.26
CA LYS A 112 2.72 2.86 21.81
C LYS A 112 3.96 2.43 21.03
N VAL A 113 5.08 3.11 21.26
CA VAL A 113 6.40 2.77 20.73
C VAL A 113 7.08 1.92 21.79
N ILE A 114 7.14 0.61 21.58
CA ILE A 114 7.54 -0.36 22.61
C ILE A 114 8.97 -0.87 22.47
N GLY A 115 9.64 -0.57 21.35
CA GLY A 115 11.04 -0.87 21.09
C GLY A 115 11.64 0.18 20.17
N ALA A 116 12.92 0.47 20.34
CA ALA A 116 13.62 1.42 19.47
C ALA A 116 15.13 1.22 19.52
N GLN A 117 15.75 1.01 18.36
CA GLN A 117 17.19 0.85 18.21
C GLN A 117 17.67 1.46 16.88
N SER A 118 18.96 1.76 16.77
CA SER A 118 19.59 2.26 15.55
C SER A 118 20.77 1.39 15.15
N PHE A 119 21.10 1.40 13.85
CA PHE A 119 22.21 0.66 13.28
C PHE A 119 22.92 1.54 12.26
N LYS A 120 24.15 1.96 12.59
CA LYS A 120 25.00 2.77 11.70
C LYS A 120 26.43 2.26 11.76
N GLN A 121 26.88 1.54 10.73
CA GLN A 121 28.27 1.08 10.62
C GLN A 121 28.81 0.40 11.91
N GLY A 122 28.00 -0.51 12.48
CA GLY A 122 28.32 -1.21 13.74
C GLY A 122 28.01 -0.44 15.02
N ASN A 123 27.72 0.86 14.94
CA ASN A 123 27.29 1.66 16.09
C ASN A 123 25.77 1.53 16.33
N THR A 124 25.41 1.13 17.55
CA THR A 124 24.01 1.01 18.02
C THR A 124 23.67 1.98 19.16
N THR A 125 24.59 2.87 19.53
CA THR A 125 24.44 3.84 20.62
C THR A 125 23.94 5.20 20.14
N ILE A 126 23.67 5.35 18.84
CA ILE A 126 23.09 6.58 18.30
C ILE A 126 21.57 6.57 18.57
N PRO A 127 20.95 7.68 19.01
CA PRO A 127 19.52 7.74 19.18
C PRO A 127 18.78 7.44 17.86
N PRO A 128 17.74 6.59 17.86
CA PRO A 128 16.90 6.35 16.69
C PRO A 128 15.89 7.49 16.47
N THR A 129 16.30 8.73 16.74
CA THR A 129 15.49 9.93 16.51
C THR A 129 15.49 10.29 15.03
N ASP A 130 14.38 10.85 14.57
CA ASP A 130 14.18 11.22 13.16
C ASP A 130 14.03 12.73 13.00
N ILE A 131 14.83 13.49 13.75
CA ILE A 131 14.80 14.96 13.73
C ILE A 131 15.50 15.57 12.51
N ASP A 132 16.15 14.75 11.68
CA ASP A 132 16.99 15.15 10.55
C ASP A 132 16.35 14.87 9.17
N GLN A 133 15.37 13.96 9.10
CA GLN A 133 14.75 13.52 7.84
C GLN A 133 13.21 13.50 7.88
N GLY A 134 12.61 12.96 8.93
CA GLY A 134 11.15 12.89 9.12
C GLY A 134 10.42 11.74 8.41
N HIS A 135 11.11 11.01 7.52
CA HIS A 135 10.49 9.96 6.71
C HIS A 135 9.98 8.78 7.56
N GLY A 136 10.80 8.28 8.50
CA GLY A 136 10.44 7.20 9.42
C GLY A 136 9.25 7.55 10.32
N THR A 137 9.21 8.78 10.82
CA THR A 137 8.09 9.35 11.58
C THR A 137 6.81 9.34 10.74
N HIS A 138 6.90 9.71 9.47
CA HIS A 138 5.77 9.75 8.55
C HIS A 138 5.19 8.36 8.29
N VAL A 139 6.04 7.39 7.91
CA VAL A 139 5.59 6.02 7.60
C VAL A 139 5.07 5.28 8.83
N ALA A 140 5.69 5.48 10.00
CA ALA A 140 5.19 4.93 11.27
C ALA A 140 3.80 5.50 11.62
N GLY A 141 3.59 6.79 11.36
CA GLY A 141 2.31 7.47 11.53
C GLY A 141 1.21 6.93 10.60
N ILE A 142 1.56 6.59 9.35
CA ILE A 142 0.60 5.98 8.39
C ILE A 142 0.22 4.56 8.81
N ALA A 143 1.19 3.75 9.23
CA ALA A 143 0.93 2.35 9.58
C ALA A 143 0.08 2.25 10.86
N ALA A 144 0.52 2.93 11.91
CA ALA A 144 -0.04 2.78 13.24
C ALA A 144 -0.10 4.09 14.03
N GLY A 145 -0.18 5.27 13.43
CA GLY A 145 -0.42 6.50 14.20
C GLY A 145 -1.69 6.40 15.05
N ASN A 146 -1.61 6.79 16.32
CA ASN A 146 -2.77 6.96 17.19
C ASN A 146 -3.68 8.10 16.66
N PHE A 147 -4.90 8.18 17.16
CA PHE A 147 -5.85 9.24 16.80
C PHE A 147 -5.34 10.61 17.26
N VAL A 148 -5.19 11.54 16.32
CA VAL A 148 -4.80 12.93 16.61
C VAL A 148 -5.79 13.90 15.98
N ASP A 149 -6.58 14.56 16.82
CA ASP A 149 -7.49 15.62 16.40
C ASP A 149 -6.78 16.89 15.94
N ASN A 150 -7.46 17.62 15.05
CA ASN A 150 -7.01 18.89 14.48
C ASN A 150 -5.64 18.78 13.79
N ALA A 151 -5.37 17.64 13.17
CA ALA A 151 -4.25 17.46 12.28
C ALA A 151 -4.49 18.25 10.99
N GLU A 152 -3.47 18.99 10.56
CA GLU A 152 -3.49 19.80 9.34
C GLU A 152 -2.04 20.08 8.91
N VAL A 153 -1.85 20.41 7.64
CA VAL A 153 -0.60 20.98 7.14
C VAL A 153 -0.90 22.37 6.60
N LEU A 154 -0.47 23.43 7.29
CA LEU A 154 -0.70 24.82 6.87
C LEU A 154 -2.19 25.14 6.56
N GLY A 155 -3.12 24.61 7.36
CA GLY A 155 -4.58 24.74 7.14
C GLY A 155 -5.17 23.78 6.10
N GLN A 156 -4.35 22.91 5.50
CA GLN A 156 -4.78 21.91 4.53
C GLN A 156 -5.06 20.56 5.21
N ALA A 157 -6.04 19.86 4.66
CA ALA A 157 -6.60 18.61 5.17
C ALA A 157 -6.83 18.61 6.69
N PRO A 158 -7.60 19.58 7.25
CA PRO A 158 -7.93 19.62 8.67
C PRO A 158 -8.83 18.46 9.12
N GLY A 159 -8.46 17.78 10.20
CA GLY A 159 -9.31 16.77 10.86
C GLY A 159 -8.54 15.79 11.73
N ARG A 160 -8.94 14.51 11.80
CA ARG A 160 -8.43 13.53 12.77
C ARG A 160 -7.44 12.54 12.14
N ALA A 161 -6.14 12.75 12.31
CA ALA A 161 -5.14 11.82 11.79
C ALA A 161 -5.19 10.49 12.53
N ALA A 162 -4.98 9.40 11.80
CA ALA A 162 -4.87 8.05 12.34
C ALA A 162 -4.12 7.19 11.32
N GLY A 163 -3.31 6.25 11.82
CA GLY A 163 -2.76 5.19 10.99
C GLY A 163 -3.83 4.15 10.67
N MET A 164 -3.53 3.19 9.79
CA MET A 164 -4.49 2.13 9.46
C MET A 164 -4.78 1.22 10.65
N ALA A 165 -3.80 1.00 11.53
CA ALA A 165 -3.91 0.22 12.78
C ALA A 165 -3.57 1.06 14.03
N PRO A 166 -4.46 1.97 14.48
CA PRO A 166 -4.16 2.90 15.58
C PRO A 166 -3.81 2.25 16.92
N LYS A 167 -4.23 1.01 17.17
CA LYS A 167 -3.93 0.24 18.40
C LYS A 167 -2.83 -0.80 18.23
N ALA A 168 -2.18 -0.90 17.06
CA ALA A 168 -0.97 -1.70 16.90
C ALA A 168 0.23 -1.02 17.60
N PHE A 169 1.15 -1.80 18.14
CA PHE A 169 2.40 -1.30 18.69
C PHE A 169 3.44 -1.04 17.59
N ILE A 170 4.38 -0.15 17.86
CA ILE A 170 5.48 0.19 16.95
C ILE A 170 6.81 -0.22 17.62
N SER A 171 7.67 -0.89 16.86
CA SER A 171 9.09 -1.08 17.21
C SER A 171 9.95 -0.47 16.11
N VAL A 172 10.88 0.43 16.46
CA VAL A 172 11.63 1.24 15.49
C VAL A 172 13.05 0.73 15.33
N TYR A 173 13.49 0.56 14.10
CA TYR A 173 14.86 0.18 13.75
C TYR A 173 15.39 1.22 12.76
N LYS A 174 16.16 2.19 13.25
CA LYS A 174 16.76 3.23 12.39
C LYS A 174 17.93 2.63 11.62
N VAL A 175 17.74 2.44 10.31
CA VAL A 175 18.73 1.84 9.40
C VAL A 175 19.10 2.77 8.24
N CYS A 176 18.36 3.88 8.08
CA CYS A 176 18.59 4.89 7.06
C CYS A 176 19.08 6.21 7.68
N TRP A 177 20.08 6.82 7.04
CA TRP A 177 20.78 8.00 7.54
C TRP A 177 20.97 9.03 6.43
N LYS A 178 20.99 10.30 6.79
CA LYS A 178 21.08 11.39 5.82
C LYS A 178 22.41 11.41 5.05
N ASP A 179 23.49 11.00 5.72
CA ASP A 179 24.86 11.06 5.21
C ASP A 179 25.31 9.82 4.45
N ILE A 180 24.79 8.64 4.80
CA ILE A 180 25.19 7.34 4.21
C ILE A 180 24.04 6.58 3.53
N GLY A 181 22.82 7.13 3.55
CA GLY A 181 21.63 6.43 3.05
C GLY A 181 21.26 5.22 3.91
N CYS A 182 20.66 4.21 3.27
CA CYS A 182 20.28 2.94 3.91
C CYS A 182 21.30 1.86 3.52
N GLU A 183 22.39 1.74 4.29
CA GLU A 183 23.41 0.72 4.03
C GLU A 183 22.88 -0.69 4.33
N SER A 184 23.27 -1.67 3.51
CA SER A 184 22.75 -3.03 3.59
C SER A 184 23.08 -3.72 4.91
N SER A 185 24.28 -3.49 5.46
CA SER A 185 24.70 -3.98 6.78
C SER A 185 23.80 -3.49 7.92
N GLY A 186 23.40 -2.21 7.89
CA GLY A 186 22.45 -1.64 8.85
C GLY A 186 21.05 -2.22 8.67
N ILE A 187 20.60 -2.39 7.44
CA ILE A 187 19.31 -3.01 7.10
C ILE A 187 19.26 -4.45 7.65
N LEU A 188 20.27 -5.28 7.35
CA LEU A 188 20.36 -6.65 7.82
C LEU A 188 20.35 -6.75 9.35
N ALA A 189 21.14 -5.91 10.03
CA ALA A 189 21.17 -5.88 11.49
C ALA A 189 19.80 -5.46 12.07
N GLY A 190 19.11 -4.51 11.43
CA GLY A 190 17.76 -4.11 11.80
C GLY A 190 16.72 -5.21 11.60
N ILE A 191 16.76 -5.93 10.47
CA ILE A 191 15.86 -7.05 10.20
C ILE A 191 16.11 -8.17 11.20
N ASP A 192 17.37 -8.54 11.43
CA ASP A 192 17.73 -9.60 12.38
C ASP A 192 17.27 -9.24 13.80
N LYS A 193 17.49 -8.00 14.22
CA LYS A 193 16.99 -7.54 15.52
C LYS A 193 15.46 -7.55 15.61
N ALA A 194 14.76 -7.14 14.56
CA ALA A 194 13.31 -7.18 14.51
C ALA A 194 12.76 -8.62 14.61
N ILE A 195 13.43 -9.58 13.95
CA ILE A 195 13.15 -11.00 14.07
C ILE A 195 13.38 -11.50 15.51
N GLN A 196 14.51 -11.13 16.12
CA GLN A 196 14.83 -11.51 17.50
C GLN A 196 13.82 -10.96 18.51
N ASP A 197 13.38 -9.71 18.31
CA ASP A 197 12.39 -9.08 19.17
C ASP A 197 11.01 -9.74 19.00
N GLY A 198 10.74 -10.34 17.84
CA GLY A 198 9.49 -11.05 17.54
C GLY A 198 8.39 -10.13 17.02
N VAL A 199 8.73 -9.13 16.21
CA VAL A 199 7.72 -8.30 15.53
C VAL A 199 6.82 -9.18 14.66
N HIS A 200 5.59 -8.74 14.41
CA HIS A 200 4.67 -9.50 13.54
C HIS A 200 4.82 -9.10 12.06
N ILE A 201 5.26 -7.86 11.82
CA ILE A 201 5.33 -7.25 10.48
C ILE A 201 6.63 -6.47 10.36
N LEU A 202 7.34 -6.61 9.24
CA LEU A 202 8.45 -5.73 8.85
C LEU A 202 7.92 -4.73 7.82
N GLN A 203 7.89 -3.46 8.19
CA GLN A 203 7.55 -2.37 7.28
C GLN A 203 8.85 -1.71 6.81
N MET A 204 9.10 -1.76 5.50
CA MET A 204 10.33 -1.29 4.86
C MET A 204 10.01 -0.42 3.66
N SER A 205 10.27 0.88 3.77
CA SER A 205 9.98 1.86 2.73
C SER A 205 11.21 2.35 1.96
N PHE A 206 12.13 1.43 1.76
CA PHE A 206 13.35 1.59 0.97
C PHE A 206 13.46 0.46 -0.05
N GLY A 207 14.35 0.62 -1.02
CA GLY A 207 14.64 -0.39 -2.03
C GLY A 207 15.84 0.02 -2.87
N ALA A 208 16.49 -0.97 -3.48
CA ALA A 208 17.64 -0.75 -4.34
C ALA A 208 17.29 0.11 -5.56
N ARG A 209 18.25 0.92 -6.02
CA ARG A 209 18.16 1.73 -7.24
C ARG A 209 19.47 1.59 -8.03
N PRO A 210 19.44 1.72 -9.37
CA PRO A 210 20.67 1.73 -10.17
C PRO A 210 21.71 2.72 -9.61
N PRO A 211 23.01 2.35 -9.56
CA PRO A 211 23.62 1.10 -10.05
C PRO A 211 23.55 -0.09 -9.07
N TYR A 212 22.99 0.07 -7.87
CA TYR A 212 23.00 -0.92 -6.79
C TYR A 212 21.89 -1.98 -6.87
N LEU A 213 21.38 -2.28 -8.07
CA LEU A 213 20.38 -3.33 -8.22
C LEU A 213 21.05 -4.71 -8.10
N PRO A 214 20.44 -5.67 -7.39
CA PRO A 214 21.01 -7.01 -7.26
C PRO A 214 21.09 -7.70 -8.63
N ASN A 215 22.14 -8.49 -8.84
CA ASN A 215 22.37 -9.20 -10.10
C ASN A 215 21.66 -10.56 -10.16
N SER A 216 21.23 -11.06 -9.01
CA SER A 216 20.47 -12.30 -8.83
C SER A 216 19.65 -12.23 -7.54
N PHE A 217 18.76 -13.19 -7.31
CA PHE A 217 17.88 -13.18 -6.15
C PHE A 217 18.62 -13.47 -4.82
N ASP A 218 19.73 -14.20 -4.86
CA ASP A 218 20.62 -14.51 -3.73
C ASP A 218 21.59 -13.37 -3.39
N ASP A 219 21.82 -12.44 -4.32
CA ASP A 219 22.57 -11.19 -4.13
C ASP A 219 21.72 -10.11 -3.43
N ASP A 220 20.40 -10.32 -3.31
CA ASP A 220 19.51 -9.43 -2.56
C ASP A 220 19.46 -9.83 -1.08
N GLU A 221 20.30 -9.18 -0.28
CA GLU A 221 20.38 -9.38 1.16
C GLU A 221 19.03 -9.17 1.89
N VAL A 222 18.17 -8.27 1.38
CA VAL A 222 16.84 -8.04 1.95
C VAL A 222 15.92 -9.22 1.63
N ALA A 223 16.00 -9.79 0.43
CA ALA A 223 15.25 -11.00 0.08
C ALA A 223 15.66 -12.19 0.97
N VAL A 224 16.97 -12.40 1.19
CA VAL A 224 17.48 -13.46 2.07
C VAL A 224 16.99 -13.28 3.52
N ALA A 225 17.08 -12.05 4.05
CA ALA A 225 16.66 -11.76 5.41
C ALA A 225 15.13 -11.86 5.60
N THR A 226 14.35 -11.39 4.62
CA THR A 226 12.89 -11.47 4.67
C THR A 226 12.37 -12.91 4.53
N TYR A 227 13.08 -13.78 3.80
CA TYR A 227 12.78 -15.22 3.83
C TYR A 227 12.90 -15.79 5.25
N SER A 228 13.96 -15.44 5.99
CA SER A 228 14.11 -15.84 7.39
C SER A 228 12.99 -15.30 8.29
N ALA A 229 12.52 -14.07 8.04
CA ALA A 229 11.40 -13.48 8.75
C ALA A 229 10.09 -14.24 8.48
N MET A 230 9.81 -14.57 7.22
CA MET A 230 8.63 -15.33 6.81
C MET A 230 8.58 -16.72 7.43
N GLN A 231 9.72 -17.42 7.55
CA GLN A 231 9.83 -18.70 8.24
C GLN A 231 9.43 -18.64 9.72
N LYS A 232 9.45 -17.44 10.31
CA LYS A 232 9.02 -17.17 11.69
C LYS A 232 7.62 -16.53 11.76
N GLY A 233 6.88 -16.52 10.67
CA GLY A 233 5.54 -15.93 10.58
C GLY A 233 5.52 -14.40 10.55
N ILE A 234 6.67 -13.75 10.32
CA ILE A 234 6.79 -12.30 10.29
C ILE A 234 6.56 -11.81 8.86
N PHE A 235 5.55 -10.97 8.66
CA PHE A 235 5.13 -10.52 7.33
C PHE A 235 6.03 -9.38 6.81
N PRO A 236 6.82 -9.56 5.74
CA PRO A 236 7.56 -8.47 5.11
C PRO A 236 6.65 -7.63 4.19
N CYS A 237 6.68 -6.32 4.36
CA CYS A 237 5.96 -5.37 3.53
C CYS A 237 6.93 -4.31 3.00
N THR A 238 7.17 -4.34 1.69
CA THR A 238 8.19 -3.53 1.01
C THR A 238 7.59 -2.63 -0.07
N ALA A 239 8.19 -1.46 -0.27
CA ALA A 239 7.83 -0.56 -1.34
C ALA A 239 8.27 -1.10 -2.71
N ALA A 240 7.45 -0.92 -3.76
CA ALA A 240 7.84 -1.27 -5.13
C ALA A 240 8.94 -0.35 -5.71
N GLY A 241 9.14 0.83 -5.11
CA GLY A 241 10.05 1.87 -5.58
C GLY A 241 9.35 2.99 -6.36
N SER A 242 10.10 4.05 -6.64
CA SER A 242 9.59 5.28 -7.27
C SER A 242 10.31 5.60 -8.59
N ASN A 243 10.69 4.56 -9.36
CA ASN A 243 11.46 4.69 -10.60
C ASN A 243 10.60 4.58 -11.87
N GLY A 244 9.29 4.81 -11.77
CA GLY A 244 8.38 4.84 -12.92
C GLY A 244 8.83 5.89 -13.96
N ARG A 245 8.63 5.58 -15.25
CA ARG A 245 9.01 6.48 -16.36
C ARG A 245 8.01 7.63 -16.52
N SER A 246 8.53 8.81 -16.85
CA SER A 246 7.78 9.83 -17.61
C SER A 246 8.69 10.40 -18.70
N ASP A 247 8.30 10.29 -19.96
CA ASP A 247 9.00 10.91 -21.09
C ASP A 247 8.72 12.43 -21.18
N GLN A 248 8.48 13.10 -20.05
CA GLN A 248 7.92 14.46 -19.98
C GLN A 248 8.83 15.46 -19.26
N LEU A 249 8.70 16.74 -19.62
CA LEU A 249 9.59 17.86 -19.30
C LEU A 249 10.01 17.93 -17.81
N SER A 250 11.29 17.65 -17.54
CA SER A 250 11.86 17.61 -16.19
C SER A 250 12.61 18.91 -15.82
N CYS A 251 12.20 19.53 -14.72
CA CYS A 251 12.92 20.62 -14.04
C CYS A 251 13.92 20.08 -13.01
N LYS A 252 14.88 19.25 -13.47
CA LYS A 252 15.97 18.67 -12.65
C LYS A 252 17.33 19.20 -13.10
N ASN A 253 18.37 18.95 -12.30
CA ASN A 253 19.79 19.13 -12.67
C ASN A 253 20.08 20.49 -13.30
N ASN A 254 19.73 21.59 -12.61
CA ASN A 254 20.02 22.93 -13.12
C ASN A 254 19.39 23.24 -14.49
N SER A 255 18.36 22.50 -14.95
CA SER A 255 17.73 22.75 -16.26
C SER A 255 17.06 24.12 -16.38
N LEU A 256 16.91 24.84 -15.26
CA LEU A 256 16.44 26.22 -15.21
C LEU A 256 17.58 27.26 -15.11
N ASN A 257 18.85 26.84 -15.08
CA ASN A 257 19.99 27.75 -15.09
C ASN A 257 20.07 28.44 -16.46
N GLY A 258 20.28 29.76 -16.45
CA GLY A 258 20.22 30.60 -17.64
C GLY A 258 18.82 31.15 -17.96
N PHE A 259 17.76 30.67 -17.31
CA PHE A 259 16.42 31.24 -17.45
C PHE A 259 16.11 32.23 -16.31
N ASN A 260 15.76 33.48 -16.64
CA ASN A 260 15.20 34.41 -15.66
C ASN A 260 13.77 33.98 -15.29
N VAL A 261 13.64 33.31 -14.15
CA VAL A 261 12.37 32.80 -13.61
C VAL A 261 11.81 33.68 -12.48
N ARG A 262 12.42 34.84 -12.20
CA ARG A 262 11.95 35.77 -11.17
C ARG A 262 10.56 36.31 -11.55
N ASN A 263 9.62 36.30 -10.61
CA ASN A 263 8.22 36.71 -10.81
C ASN A 263 7.47 35.93 -11.93
N LYS A 264 7.91 34.71 -12.24
CA LYS A 264 7.26 33.82 -13.21
C LYS A 264 6.79 32.54 -12.53
N ILE A 265 5.70 31.97 -13.04
CA ILE A 265 5.26 30.61 -12.70
C ILE A 265 5.89 29.67 -13.72
N VAL A 266 6.75 28.77 -13.25
CA VAL A 266 7.36 27.71 -14.07
C VAL A 266 6.54 26.44 -13.86
N MET A 267 6.04 25.86 -14.96
CA MET A 267 5.36 24.57 -14.93
C MET A 267 6.35 23.48 -15.32
N CYS A 268 6.41 22.42 -14.51
CA CYS A 268 7.32 21.30 -14.66
C CYS A 268 6.50 20.01 -14.55
N TYR A 269 6.75 19.02 -15.41
CA TYR A 269 6.10 17.71 -15.28
C TYR A 269 6.72 16.91 -14.13
N VAL A 270 8.03 17.02 -13.97
CA VAL A 270 8.79 16.45 -12.84
C VAL A 270 9.75 17.51 -12.35
N GLY A 271 9.93 17.68 -11.04
CA GLY A 271 10.92 18.60 -10.48
C GLY A 271 11.41 18.12 -9.13
N ASP A 272 12.73 18.01 -8.98
CA ASP A 272 13.42 18.07 -7.69
C ASP A 272 14.15 19.39 -7.70
N ILE A 273 13.66 20.37 -6.94
CA ILE A 273 14.37 21.63 -6.78
C ILE A 273 14.81 21.68 -5.32
N GLU A 274 15.99 21.13 -5.08
CA GLU A 274 16.68 21.15 -3.77
C GLU A 274 17.03 22.58 -3.29
N ASN A 275 16.74 23.61 -4.09
CA ASN A 275 17.00 25.00 -3.74
C ASN A 275 15.75 25.67 -3.14
N THR A 276 15.79 25.85 -1.83
CA THR A 276 14.73 26.37 -0.94
C THR A 276 14.29 27.82 -1.21
N GLU A 277 14.96 28.53 -2.14
CA GLU A 277 14.55 29.88 -2.55
C GLU A 277 13.31 29.90 -3.46
N LYS A 278 12.89 28.75 -4.03
CA LYS A 278 11.74 28.68 -4.94
C LYS A 278 10.53 28.00 -4.26
N LYS A 279 9.39 28.71 -4.19
CA LYS A 279 8.11 28.13 -3.73
C LYS A 279 7.57 27.15 -4.77
N VAL A 280 7.66 25.85 -4.51
CA VAL A 280 7.17 24.78 -5.40
C VAL A 280 5.74 24.38 -5.02
N ILE A 281 4.88 24.17 -6.02
CA ILE A 281 3.56 23.54 -5.85
C ILE A 281 3.60 22.20 -6.59
N SER A 282 3.44 21.10 -5.85
CA SER A 282 3.32 19.76 -6.42
C SER A 282 1.86 19.41 -6.71
N SER A 283 1.60 18.74 -7.83
CA SER A 283 0.28 18.25 -8.24
C SER A 283 0.44 16.88 -8.93
N GLY A 284 -0.65 16.11 -9.05
CA GLY A 284 -0.66 14.91 -9.89
C GLY A 284 -0.41 15.27 -11.36
N MET A 285 0.16 14.34 -12.14
CA MET A 285 0.59 14.64 -13.51
C MET A 285 -0.58 15.04 -14.42
N LEU A 286 -1.77 14.46 -14.20
CA LEU A 286 -2.99 14.80 -14.94
C LEU A 286 -3.42 16.27 -14.72
N GLU A 287 -3.25 16.80 -13.51
CA GLU A 287 -3.59 18.19 -13.18
C GLU A 287 -2.59 19.16 -13.82
N VAL A 288 -1.31 18.79 -13.83
CA VAL A 288 -0.27 19.55 -14.53
C VAL A 288 -0.58 19.63 -16.03
N GLN A 289 -1.00 18.53 -16.65
CA GLN A 289 -1.43 18.51 -18.06
C GLN A 289 -2.64 19.40 -18.32
N ARG A 290 -3.67 19.33 -17.46
CA ARG A 290 -4.84 20.23 -17.56
C ARG A 290 -4.44 21.70 -17.45
N LEU A 291 -3.48 22.03 -16.58
CA LEU A 291 -2.94 23.39 -16.45
C LEU A 291 -2.16 23.82 -17.71
N PHE A 292 -1.38 22.93 -18.32
CA PHE A 292 -0.71 23.20 -19.60
C PHE A 292 -1.73 23.51 -20.69
N CYS A 293 -2.79 22.70 -20.82
CA CYS A 293 -3.88 22.98 -21.75
C CYS A 293 -4.54 24.33 -21.44
N TYR A 294 -4.90 24.60 -20.19
CA TYR A 294 -5.54 25.85 -19.79
C TYR A 294 -4.68 27.10 -20.07
N LYS A 295 -3.34 26.99 -19.94
CA LYS A 295 -2.40 28.06 -20.29
C LYS A 295 -2.37 28.34 -21.79
N LEU A 296 -2.54 27.33 -22.65
CA LEU A 296 -2.62 27.54 -24.10
C LEU A 296 -3.87 28.35 -24.51
N TYR A 297 -4.92 28.33 -23.68
CA TYR A 297 -6.20 28.99 -23.97
C TYR A 297 -6.46 30.27 -23.15
N THR A 298 -5.63 30.61 -22.16
CA THR A 298 -5.86 31.78 -21.28
C THR A 298 -4.59 32.53 -20.90
N ASN A 299 -4.70 33.85 -20.69
CA ASN A 299 -3.61 34.71 -20.19
C ASN A 299 -3.58 34.88 -18.66
N SER A 300 -4.28 34.02 -17.90
CA SER A 300 -4.36 34.14 -16.44
C SER A 300 -3.02 33.80 -15.78
N LYS A 301 -2.51 34.71 -14.93
CA LYS A 301 -1.24 34.57 -14.19
C LYS A 301 -1.43 34.46 -12.67
N LYS A 302 -2.65 34.17 -12.21
CA LYS A 302 -3.00 34.14 -10.78
C LYS A 302 -3.10 32.71 -10.27
N ILE A 303 -2.37 32.40 -9.19
CA ILE A 303 -2.57 31.18 -8.41
C ILE A 303 -3.44 31.54 -7.21
N THR A 304 -4.55 30.83 -7.03
CA THR A 304 -5.41 30.91 -5.85
C THR A 304 -5.34 29.60 -5.09
N PHE A 305 -5.04 29.64 -3.80
CA PHE A 305 -5.09 28.46 -2.94
C PHE A 305 -6.53 28.20 -2.52
N GLY A 306 -7.15 27.18 -3.11
CA GLY A 306 -8.57 26.84 -2.92
C GLY A 306 -8.86 25.95 -1.70
N GLY A 307 -7.84 25.56 -0.94
CA GLY A 307 -7.97 24.56 0.12
C GLY A 307 -7.91 23.13 -0.42
N THR A 308 -8.27 22.17 0.44
CA THR A 308 -8.24 20.73 0.12
C THR A 308 -9.56 20.28 -0.50
N ILE A 309 -9.50 19.56 -1.62
CA ILE A 309 -10.66 19.04 -2.34
C ILE A 309 -10.67 17.51 -2.22
N PHE A 310 -11.83 16.94 -1.90
CA PHE A 310 -12.04 15.48 -1.83
C PHE A 310 -12.85 15.00 -3.02
N GLY A 311 -12.76 13.69 -3.28
CA GLY A 311 -13.53 13.08 -4.38
C GLY A 311 -12.99 13.40 -5.77
N VAL A 312 -11.72 13.78 -5.89
CA VAL A 312 -11.05 13.95 -7.20
C VAL A 312 -11.13 12.63 -7.99
N ARG A 313 -11.34 12.73 -9.30
CA ARG A 313 -11.48 11.59 -10.23
C ARG A 313 -10.51 11.72 -11.42
N PRO A 314 -9.97 10.60 -11.95
CA PRO A 314 -10.17 9.22 -11.46
C PRO A 314 -9.46 8.96 -10.12
N ALA A 315 -10.02 8.08 -9.28
CA ALA A 315 -9.42 7.68 -8.01
C ALA A 315 -9.89 6.27 -7.61
N PRO A 316 -8.98 5.37 -7.20
CA PRO A 316 -7.52 5.48 -7.31
C PRO A 316 -7.05 5.65 -8.77
N ALA A 317 -5.88 6.24 -8.92
CA ALA A 317 -5.08 6.22 -10.14
C ALA A 317 -3.66 5.78 -9.77
N LEU A 318 -2.98 5.10 -10.67
CA LEU A 318 -1.61 4.67 -10.47
C LEU A 318 -0.66 5.85 -10.74
N ALA A 319 0.09 6.23 -9.72
CA ALA A 319 1.04 7.32 -9.81
C ALA A 319 2.11 7.07 -10.88
N TYR A 320 2.45 8.13 -11.63
CA TYR A 320 3.43 8.03 -12.72
C TYR A 320 4.80 7.53 -12.24
N PHE A 321 5.20 7.89 -11.02
CA PHE A 321 6.49 7.51 -10.44
C PHE A 321 6.52 6.08 -9.91
N SER A 322 5.37 5.40 -9.75
CA SER A 322 5.36 4.04 -9.19
C SER A 322 6.16 3.09 -10.08
N SER A 323 7.13 2.37 -9.51
CA SER A 323 7.86 1.33 -10.25
C SER A 323 6.91 0.27 -10.80
N ARG A 324 7.27 -0.28 -11.96
CA ARG A 324 6.49 -1.29 -12.69
C ARG A 324 7.28 -2.59 -12.81
N GLY A 325 6.58 -3.71 -12.88
CA GLY A 325 7.14 -5.01 -13.23
C GLY A 325 7.52 -5.12 -14.72
N PRO A 326 7.98 -6.30 -15.15
CA PRO A 326 8.15 -7.50 -14.33
C PRO A 326 9.33 -7.37 -13.34
N ALA A 327 9.24 -8.07 -12.21
CA ALA A 327 10.38 -8.18 -11.30
C ALA A 327 11.48 -9.05 -11.91
N ARG A 328 12.73 -8.74 -11.59
CA ARG A 328 13.88 -9.48 -12.09
C ARG A 328 14.11 -10.75 -11.26
N TYR A 329 14.58 -11.82 -11.90
CA TYR A 329 15.09 -13.03 -11.24
C TYR A 329 14.11 -13.82 -10.35
N ASN A 330 12.80 -13.55 -10.43
CA ASN A 330 11.77 -14.17 -9.58
C ASN A 330 10.90 -15.22 -10.29
N GLY A 331 11.36 -15.77 -11.41
CA GLY A 331 10.64 -16.84 -12.11
C GLY A 331 9.25 -16.45 -12.63
N ASN A 332 9.06 -15.18 -13.05
CA ASN A 332 7.82 -14.68 -13.66
C ASN A 332 6.63 -14.50 -12.69
N ILE A 333 6.90 -14.45 -11.38
CA ILE A 333 5.88 -14.07 -10.39
C ILE A 333 5.51 -12.59 -10.59
N VAL A 334 4.20 -12.30 -10.63
CA VAL A 334 3.68 -10.94 -10.85
C VAL A 334 4.13 -10.00 -9.72
N LYS A 335 4.65 -8.83 -10.09
CA LYS A 335 4.95 -7.73 -9.17
C LYS A 335 4.58 -6.38 -9.81
N PRO A 336 4.14 -5.36 -9.02
CA PRO A 336 3.86 -5.43 -7.58
C PRO A 336 2.65 -6.34 -7.27
N ASP A 337 2.45 -6.72 -6.00
CA ASP A 337 1.32 -7.59 -5.60
C ASP A 337 0.00 -6.82 -5.59
N VAL A 338 0.00 -5.63 -4.99
CA VAL A 338 -1.18 -4.78 -4.77
C VAL A 338 -0.81 -3.30 -4.86
N THR A 339 -1.82 -2.44 -4.97
CA THR A 339 -1.72 -0.97 -4.93
C THR A 339 -2.38 -0.43 -3.66
N ALA A 340 -1.84 0.66 -3.10
CA ALA A 340 -2.42 1.36 -1.96
C ALA A 340 -2.19 2.89 -2.07
N PRO A 341 -2.92 3.73 -1.31
CA PRO A 341 -2.75 5.18 -1.34
C PRO A 341 -1.31 5.60 -1.02
N GLY A 342 -0.69 6.35 -1.93
CA GLY A 342 0.71 6.78 -1.80
C GLY A 342 0.99 8.18 -2.31
N VAL A 343 -0.02 8.98 -2.63
CA VAL A 343 0.13 10.35 -3.15
C VAL A 343 -0.54 11.33 -2.20
N ASN A 344 0.16 12.40 -1.83
CA ASN A 344 -0.31 13.48 -0.94
C ASN A 344 -0.88 12.93 0.38
N ILE A 345 -0.10 12.07 1.03
CA ILE A 345 -0.48 11.43 2.29
C ILE A 345 -0.05 12.33 3.45
N LEU A 346 -1.03 12.77 4.24
CA LEU A 346 -0.81 13.49 5.49
C LEU A 346 -0.47 12.50 6.61
N ALA A 347 0.69 12.66 7.24
CA ALA A 347 1.05 11.90 8.44
C ALA A 347 2.00 12.69 9.34
N ALA A 348 2.37 12.07 10.46
CA ALA A 348 3.23 12.64 11.50
C ALA A 348 4.57 13.13 10.91
N TRP A 349 5.07 14.25 11.42
CA TRP A 349 6.33 14.82 10.99
C TRP A 349 7.08 15.45 12.18
N PRO A 350 8.41 15.40 12.25
CA PRO A 350 9.18 16.07 13.29
C PRO A 350 9.05 17.59 13.19
N VAL A 351 9.03 18.28 14.33
CA VAL A 351 8.93 19.75 14.36
C VAL A 351 10.17 20.42 13.79
N GLU A 352 11.33 19.77 13.94
CA GLU A 352 12.65 20.29 13.59
C GLU A 352 12.86 20.46 12.09
N VAL A 353 12.24 19.60 11.29
CA VAL A 353 12.35 19.58 9.82
C VAL A 353 11.00 19.76 9.14
N GLY A 354 10.00 20.22 9.88
CA GLY A 354 8.64 20.41 9.39
C GLY A 354 8.45 21.64 8.49
N PRO A 355 7.31 21.72 7.80
CA PRO A 355 7.00 22.81 6.87
C PRO A 355 6.80 24.19 7.53
N PHE A 356 7.16 24.35 8.81
CA PHE A 356 6.98 25.57 9.60
C PHE A 356 8.34 26.19 9.98
N PRO A 357 8.74 27.32 9.38
CA PRO A 357 9.95 28.07 9.79
C PRO A 357 9.75 28.96 11.03
N SER A 358 8.64 28.85 11.77
CA SER A 358 8.38 29.65 12.97
C SER A 358 7.92 28.75 14.12
N GLY A 359 8.71 28.72 15.20
CA GLY A 359 8.64 27.76 16.31
C GLY A 359 7.42 27.86 17.22
N LEU A 360 6.20 27.79 16.67
CA LEU A 360 4.94 27.97 17.41
C LEU A 360 3.91 26.84 17.27
N LYS A 361 4.28 25.63 16.80
CA LYS A 361 3.36 24.47 16.88
C LYS A 361 4.05 23.21 17.43
N ARG A 362 3.50 22.64 18.51
CA ARG A 362 3.92 21.37 19.13
C ARG A 362 3.50 20.10 18.34
N LYS A 363 2.70 20.24 17.28
CA LYS A 363 2.24 19.14 16.42
C LYS A 363 2.50 19.49 14.97
N THR A 364 3.31 18.69 14.28
CA THR A 364 3.65 18.91 12.88
C THR A 364 3.26 17.70 12.04
N PHE A 365 2.47 17.96 11.01
CA PHE A 365 2.15 16.99 9.97
C PHE A 365 2.81 17.44 8.67
N ASN A 366 2.99 16.51 7.74
CA ASN A 366 3.47 16.81 6.41
C ASN A 366 2.79 15.94 5.35
N PHE A 367 2.77 16.43 4.12
CA PHE A 367 2.33 15.67 2.95
C PHE A 367 3.54 15.06 2.26
N LEU A 368 3.53 13.74 2.07
CA LEU A 368 4.49 13.05 1.21
C LEU A 368 3.80 12.20 0.15
N SER A 369 4.54 11.95 -0.93
CA SER A 369 4.13 11.10 -2.04
C SER A 369 5.24 10.09 -2.33
N GLY A 370 4.89 8.83 -2.50
CA GLY A 370 5.82 7.74 -2.78
C GLY A 370 5.19 6.37 -2.53
N THR A 371 5.77 5.33 -3.12
CA THR A 371 5.45 3.94 -2.71
C THR A 371 5.85 3.67 -1.26
N SER A 372 6.77 4.46 -0.71
CA SER A 372 7.07 4.57 0.72
C SER A 372 5.86 4.94 1.59
N MET A 373 4.87 5.66 1.06
CA MET A 373 3.62 5.95 1.79
C MET A 373 2.54 4.89 1.54
N ALA A 374 2.56 4.20 0.39
CA ALA A 374 1.65 3.07 0.12
C ALA A 374 1.95 1.84 1.00
N THR A 375 3.23 1.54 1.21
CA THR A 375 3.71 0.41 2.02
C THR A 375 3.15 0.40 3.45
N PRO A 376 3.22 1.49 4.24
CA PRO A 376 2.67 1.51 5.59
C PRO A 376 1.13 1.42 5.62
N HIS A 377 0.41 1.77 4.54
CA HIS A 377 -1.02 1.46 4.48
C HIS A 377 -1.25 -0.05 4.48
N VAL A 378 -0.51 -0.79 3.64
CA VAL A 378 -0.61 -2.25 3.55
C VAL A 378 -0.17 -2.91 4.85
N SER A 379 0.95 -2.49 5.45
CA SER A 379 1.43 -3.08 6.72
C SER A 379 0.43 -2.86 7.87
N GLY A 380 -0.22 -1.69 7.92
CA GLY A 380 -1.27 -1.45 8.91
C GLY A 380 -2.53 -2.30 8.64
N ILE A 381 -2.92 -2.52 7.38
CA ILE A 381 -4.03 -3.44 7.04
C ILE A 381 -3.71 -4.88 7.45
N VAL A 382 -2.47 -5.34 7.21
CA VAL A 382 -1.99 -6.65 7.69
C VAL A 382 -2.10 -6.73 9.22
N ALA A 383 -1.78 -5.67 9.94
CA ALA A 383 -1.93 -5.62 11.39
C ALA A 383 -3.40 -5.73 11.84
N LEU A 384 -4.33 -5.13 11.09
CA LEU A 384 -5.76 -5.29 11.33
C LEU A 384 -6.18 -6.77 11.14
N ILE A 385 -5.73 -7.43 10.07
CA ILE A 385 -6.05 -8.85 9.78
C ILE A 385 -5.52 -9.75 10.89
N MET A 386 -4.24 -9.61 11.26
CA MET A 386 -3.63 -10.39 12.33
C MET A 386 -4.32 -10.17 13.68
N SER A 387 -4.71 -8.92 13.98
CA SER A 387 -5.42 -8.58 15.22
C SER A 387 -6.80 -9.22 15.28
N LYS A 388 -7.54 -9.19 14.17
CA LYS A 388 -8.82 -9.90 14.05
C LYS A 388 -8.66 -11.39 14.36
N LEU A 389 -7.74 -12.07 13.65
CA LEU A 389 -7.52 -13.51 13.81
C LEU A 389 -7.17 -13.86 15.27
N LYS A 390 -6.30 -13.06 15.90
CA LYS A 390 -5.90 -13.23 17.29
C LYS A 390 -7.07 -13.08 18.26
N ASN A 391 -7.88 -12.03 18.13
CA ASN A 391 -8.97 -11.75 19.06
C ASN A 391 -10.20 -12.65 18.83
N ASP A 392 -10.42 -13.10 17.60
CA ASP A 392 -11.47 -14.08 17.27
C ASP A 392 -11.04 -15.52 17.63
N ASN A 393 -9.86 -15.73 18.25
CA ASN A 393 -9.26 -17.04 18.56
C ASN A 393 -9.18 -17.97 17.33
N LYS A 394 -8.96 -17.41 16.14
CA LYS A 394 -8.77 -18.16 14.90
C LYS A 394 -7.32 -18.62 14.75
N ARG A 395 -7.10 -19.61 13.90
CA ARG A 395 -5.76 -20.03 13.47
C ARG A 395 -5.02 -18.82 12.91
N GLN A 396 -3.77 -18.64 13.33
CA GLN A 396 -2.91 -17.63 12.71
C GLN A 396 -2.64 -18.03 11.26
N TRP A 397 -2.84 -17.08 10.37
CA TRP A 397 -2.49 -17.25 8.96
C TRP A 397 -0.99 -17.11 8.77
N SER A 398 -0.44 -17.89 7.84
CA SER A 398 0.92 -17.71 7.36
C SER A 398 1.07 -16.37 6.65
N THR A 399 2.32 -15.96 6.40
CA THR A 399 2.57 -14.72 5.64
C THR A 399 2.03 -14.81 4.21
N SER A 400 2.08 -15.99 3.57
CA SER A 400 1.56 -16.22 2.23
C SER A 400 0.03 -16.23 2.20
N GLU A 401 -0.61 -16.74 3.24
CA GLU A 401 -2.07 -16.68 3.41
C GLU A 401 -2.57 -15.24 3.56
N ILE A 402 -1.91 -14.40 4.37
CA ILE A 402 -2.28 -12.98 4.46
C ILE A 402 -2.03 -12.26 3.13
N GLN A 403 -0.93 -12.55 2.46
CA GLN A 403 -0.65 -12.00 1.14
C GLN A 403 -1.72 -12.42 0.12
N SER A 404 -2.14 -13.68 0.16
CA SER A 404 -3.24 -14.20 -0.66
C SER A 404 -4.52 -13.40 -0.41
N ALA A 405 -4.92 -13.19 0.85
CA ALA A 405 -6.11 -12.42 1.18
C ALA A 405 -6.09 -11.00 0.57
N LEU A 406 -4.93 -10.33 0.62
CA LEU A 406 -4.75 -8.99 0.04
C LEU A 406 -4.85 -8.99 -1.49
N ILE A 407 -4.25 -9.99 -2.14
CA ILE A 407 -4.23 -10.12 -3.60
C ILE A 407 -5.63 -10.47 -4.12
N THR A 408 -6.26 -11.52 -3.58
CA THR A 408 -7.46 -12.11 -4.16
C THR A 408 -8.72 -11.26 -4.00
N THR A 409 -8.67 -10.28 -3.10
CA THR A 409 -9.79 -9.41 -2.77
C THR A 409 -9.62 -7.97 -3.26
N ALA A 410 -8.48 -7.66 -3.89
CA ALA A 410 -8.16 -6.32 -4.37
C ALA A 410 -9.14 -5.83 -5.45
N ASN A 411 -9.40 -4.52 -5.45
CA ASN A 411 -10.28 -3.86 -6.41
C ASN A 411 -9.49 -3.46 -7.66
N THR A 412 -9.94 -3.90 -8.83
CA THR A 412 -9.31 -3.57 -10.13
C THR A 412 -9.87 -2.29 -10.77
N PHE A 413 -10.91 -1.71 -10.17
CA PHE A 413 -11.65 -0.55 -10.68
C PHE A 413 -11.48 0.68 -9.76
N ASP A 414 -11.60 1.85 -10.36
CA ASP A 414 -11.72 3.12 -9.69
C ASP A 414 -13.13 3.31 -9.07
N LEU A 415 -13.31 4.42 -8.35
CA LEU A 415 -14.58 4.75 -7.69
C LEU A 415 -15.73 5.06 -8.68
N ASP A 416 -15.45 5.16 -9.98
CA ASP A 416 -16.46 5.33 -11.04
C ASP A 416 -16.74 3.99 -11.78
N GLY A 417 -16.17 2.87 -11.30
CA GLY A 417 -16.33 1.55 -11.91
C GLY A 417 -15.52 1.34 -13.19
N ARG A 418 -14.53 2.20 -13.46
CA ARG A 418 -13.63 2.08 -14.62
C ARG A 418 -12.32 1.42 -14.21
N PRO A 419 -11.61 0.71 -15.10
CA PRO A 419 -10.28 0.18 -14.76
C PRO A 419 -9.37 1.27 -14.21
N ILE A 420 -8.57 0.95 -13.19
CA ILE A 420 -7.64 1.91 -12.55
C ILE A 420 -6.79 2.59 -13.64
N PHE A 421 -6.79 3.92 -13.64
CA PHE A 421 -6.05 4.73 -14.61
C PHE A 421 -4.53 4.71 -14.34
N ASP A 422 -3.71 4.71 -15.38
CA ASP A 422 -2.25 4.89 -15.27
C ASP A 422 -1.84 6.33 -15.63
N GLU A 423 -1.33 7.08 -14.66
CA GLU A 423 -0.87 8.45 -14.93
C GLU A 423 0.30 8.50 -15.91
N ALA A 424 1.18 7.50 -15.93
CA ALA A 424 2.38 7.51 -16.78
C ALA A 424 2.06 7.36 -18.28
N THR A 425 0.97 6.67 -18.62
CA THR A 425 0.60 6.36 -19.99
C THR A 425 -0.73 7.04 -20.34
N LEU A 426 -0.62 8.23 -20.95
CA LEU A 426 -1.76 9.02 -21.40
C LEU A 426 -2.83 8.15 -22.08
N ASN A 427 -4.01 8.07 -21.47
CA ASN A 427 -5.21 7.32 -21.90
C ASN A 427 -5.18 5.79 -21.75
N ASN A 428 -4.36 5.21 -20.86
CA ASN A 428 -4.40 3.76 -20.63
C ASN A 428 -4.80 3.37 -19.19
N SER A 429 -5.45 2.21 -19.08
CA SER A 429 -5.67 1.54 -17.81
C SER A 429 -4.38 0.89 -17.32
N ALA A 430 -4.13 0.94 -16.02
CA ALA A 430 -3.02 0.26 -15.39
C ALA A 430 -3.12 -1.26 -15.59
N ASN A 431 -2.13 -1.83 -16.28
CA ASN A 431 -2.03 -3.27 -16.50
C ASN A 431 -1.52 -4.01 -15.25
N ILE A 432 -1.58 -5.34 -15.27
CA ILE A 432 -1.24 -6.19 -14.11
C ILE A 432 0.18 -5.97 -13.57
N LEU A 433 1.18 -5.71 -14.42
CA LEU A 433 2.56 -5.44 -13.99
C LEU A 433 2.74 -4.05 -13.37
N GLN A 434 1.70 -3.22 -13.43
CA GLN A 434 1.72 -1.86 -12.92
C GLN A 434 0.93 -1.76 -11.60
N ARG A 435 -0.28 -2.32 -11.55
CA ARG A 435 -1.17 -2.26 -10.37
C ARG A 435 -1.17 -3.52 -9.50
N GLY A 436 -0.56 -4.61 -9.96
CA GLY A 436 -0.73 -5.94 -9.36
C GLY A 436 -2.18 -6.41 -9.46
N ALA A 437 -2.70 -6.96 -8.36
CA ALA A 437 -4.10 -7.33 -8.25
C ALA A 437 -5.05 -6.12 -8.17
N GLY A 438 -4.56 -4.91 -7.90
CA GLY A 438 -5.37 -3.69 -7.78
C GLY A 438 -5.27 -3.04 -6.41
N GLN A 439 -6.18 -2.12 -6.10
CA GLN A 439 -6.19 -1.42 -4.82
C GLN A 439 -6.63 -2.37 -3.69
N VAL A 440 -5.90 -2.39 -2.58
CA VAL A 440 -6.27 -3.16 -1.37
C VAL A 440 -7.71 -2.89 -0.93
N ASN A 441 -8.46 -3.97 -0.64
CA ASN A 441 -9.81 -3.91 -0.10
C ASN A 441 -9.84 -4.49 1.31
N VAL A 442 -9.89 -3.61 2.31
CA VAL A 442 -9.69 -4.02 3.72
C VAL A 442 -10.81 -4.92 4.21
N THR A 443 -12.06 -4.63 3.85
CA THR A 443 -13.21 -5.39 4.32
C THR A 443 -13.21 -6.80 3.77
N ASN A 444 -12.94 -6.97 2.47
CA ASN A 444 -12.93 -8.28 1.85
C ASN A 444 -11.67 -9.09 2.25
N ALA A 445 -10.51 -8.45 2.43
CA ALA A 445 -9.30 -9.14 2.88
C ALA A 445 -9.41 -9.73 4.31
N MET A 446 -10.36 -9.25 5.11
CA MET A 446 -10.66 -9.79 6.46
C MET A 446 -11.49 -11.06 6.45
N ASP A 447 -12.24 -11.29 5.37
CA ASP A 447 -13.06 -12.49 5.14
C ASP A 447 -12.95 -12.89 3.65
N PRO A 448 -11.77 -13.42 3.23
CA PRO A 448 -11.47 -13.62 1.82
C PRO A 448 -12.12 -14.87 1.22
N GLY A 449 -12.77 -15.72 2.02
CA GLY A 449 -13.33 -17.00 1.58
C GLY A 449 -12.27 -18.09 1.38
N LEU A 450 -11.37 -17.92 0.40
CA LEU A 450 -10.31 -18.88 0.07
C LEU A 450 -8.92 -18.23 0.15
N LEU A 451 -7.92 -19.02 0.56
CA LEU A 451 -6.52 -18.61 0.62
C LEU A 451 -5.62 -19.57 -0.17
N TYR A 452 -4.61 -19.01 -0.83
CA TYR A 452 -3.49 -19.75 -1.39
C TYR A 452 -2.33 -19.71 -0.38
N ASN A 453 -2.07 -20.85 0.26
CA ASN A 453 -0.93 -21.00 1.16
C ASN A 453 0.31 -21.49 0.41
N ILE A 454 1.48 -21.00 0.79
CA ILE A 454 2.77 -21.50 0.31
C ILE A 454 3.51 -22.06 1.51
N GLU A 455 3.80 -23.35 1.47
CA GLU A 455 4.54 -24.04 2.52
C GLU A 455 6.04 -23.81 2.40
N THR A 456 6.78 -24.04 3.49
CA THR A 456 8.25 -23.88 3.50
C THR A 456 8.92 -24.73 2.41
N ASP A 457 8.48 -25.97 2.23
CA ASP A 457 9.02 -26.89 1.21
C ASP A 457 8.68 -26.45 -0.22
N ASP A 458 7.62 -25.67 -0.42
CA ASP A 458 7.30 -25.05 -1.71
C ASP A 458 8.23 -23.87 -2.00
N TYR A 459 8.53 -23.04 -1.00
CA TYR A 459 9.55 -22.00 -1.17
C TYR A 459 10.93 -22.60 -1.47
N VAL A 460 11.33 -23.66 -0.75
CA VAL A 460 12.61 -24.34 -1.01
C VAL A 460 12.63 -24.93 -2.43
N ALA A 461 11.59 -25.63 -2.85
CA ALA A 461 11.52 -26.18 -4.21
C ALA A 461 11.52 -25.08 -5.28
N TYR A 462 10.89 -23.93 -5.01
CA TYR A 462 10.93 -22.77 -5.89
C TYR A 462 12.33 -22.17 -5.98
N LEU A 463 13.02 -21.98 -4.86
CA LEU A 463 14.41 -21.51 -4.85
C LEU A 463 15.32 -22.49 -5.60
N CYS A 464 15.14 -23.80 -5.40
CA CYS A 464 15.85 -24.83 -6.19
C CYS A 464 15.56 -24.69 -7.69
N GLY A 465 14.34 -24.36 -8.10
CA GLY A 465 14.00 -24.09 -9.50
C GLY A 465 14.67 -22.84 -10.05
N ILE A 466 14.70 -21.74 -9.28
CA ILE A 466 15.35 -20.49 -9.67
C ILE A 466 16.86 -20.65 -9.83
N PHE A 467 17.49 -21.41 -8.93
CA PHE A 467 18.95 -21.58 -8.89
C PHE A 467 19.43 -22.88 -9.53
N PHE A 468 18.67 -23.46 -10.47
CA PHE A 468 19.06 -24.64 -11.24
C PHE A 468 19.56 -25.82 -10.36
N ASN A 469 18.87 -26.05 -9.24
CA ASN A 469 19.15 -27.07 -8.22
C ASN A 469 20.49 -26.90 -7.49
N SER A 470 21.05 -25.69 -7.45
CA SER A 470 22.20 -25.37 -6.60
C SER A 470 21.82 -25.39 -5.12
N SER A 471 22.02 -26.54 -4.45
CA SER A 471 21.84 -26.66 -3.00
C SER A 471 22.66 -25.58 -2.26
N GLN A 472 23.92 -25.35 -2.65
CA GLN A 472 24.79 -24.36 -2.02
C GLN A 472 24.20 -22.94 -2.03
N THR A 473 23.60 -22.51 -3.15
CA THR A 473 22.95 -21.20 -3.24
C THR A 473 21.68 -21.14 -2.40
N VAL A 474 20.86 -22.20 -2.42
CA VAL A 474 19.63 -22.26 -1.61
C VAL A 474 19.94 -22.22 -0.11
N GLN A 475 21.07 -22.78 0.32
CA GLN A 475 21.53 -22.73 1.72
C GLN A 475 21.78 -21.31 2.25
N ILE A 476 22.02 -20.32 1.37
CA ILE A 476 22.09 -18.90 1.74
C ILE A 476 20.77 -18.44 2.38
N PHE A 477 19.65 -18.92 1.85
CA PHE A 477 18.31 -18.62 2.35
C PHE A 477 17.93 -19.48 3.56
N THR A 478 18.12 -20.79 3.46
CA THR A 478 17.60 -21.74 4.46
C THR A 478 18.47 -21.85 5.71
N LYS A 479 19.75 -21.44 5.64
CA LYS A 479 20.71 -21.44 6.75
C LYS A 479 20.91 -22.83 7.41
N ASN A 480 20.63 -23.89 6.67
CA ASN A 480 20.77 -25.28 7.09
C ASN A 480 21.27 -26.13 5.90
N ASN A 481 21.58 -27.41 6.12
CA ASN A 481 22.07 -28.30 5.05
C ASN A 481 20.94 -28.78 4.12
N THR A 482 20.19 -27.84 3.53
CA THR A 482 19.11 -28.14 2.57
C THR A 482 19.69 -28.76 1.29
N GLN A 483 18.98 -29.75 0.77
CA GLN A 483 19.27 -30.41 -0.50
C GLN A 483 18.13 -30.21 -1.47
N CYS A 484 18.44 -29.82 -2.71
CA CYS A 484 17.46 -29.64 -3.77
C CYS A 484 16.97 -30.99 -4.34
N THR A 485 16.11 -31.68 -3.59
CA THR A 485 15.47 -32.95 -3.99
C THR A 485 14.22 -32.76 -4.85
N ARG A 486 13.55 -31.62 -4.69
CA ARG A 486 12.39 -31.18 -5.49
C ARG A 486 12.64 -29.79 -6.03
N SER A 487 12.18 -29.55 -7.26
CA SER A 487 12.36 -28.29 -7.97
C SER A 487 11.06 -27.90 -8.66
N ILE A 488 10.62 -26.65 -8.51
CA ILE A 488 9.44 -26.12 -9.18
C ILE A 488 9.74 -24.77 -9.81
N SER A 489 9.12 -24.48 -10.96
CA SER A 489 9.16 -23.17 -11.59
C SER A 489 8.23 -22.18 -10.88
N GLY A 490 8.47 -20.87 -11.07
CA GLY A 490 7.68 -19.83 -10.40
C GLY A 490 6.18 -19.85 -10.70
N ASP A 491 5.79 -20.33 -11.88
CA ASP A 491 4.38 -20.51 -12.27
C ASP A 491 3.69 -21.67 -11.51
N GLN A 492 4.45 -22.66 -11.04
CA GLN A 492 3.98 -23.77 -10.21
C GLN A 492 3.88 -23.43 -8.71
N LEU A 493 4.55 -22.36 -8.26
CA LEU A 493 4.40 -21.89 -6.88
C LEU A 493 2.92 -21.58 -6.62
N ASN A 494 2.40 -21.97 -5.44
CA ASN A 494 1.00 -21.76 -5.07
C ASN A 494 0.68 -20.30 -4.73
N TYR A 495 1.11 -19.38 -5.59
CA TYR A 495 0.98 -17.94 -5.47
C TYR A 495 -0.40 -17.50 -5.96
N ALA A 496 -0.98 -16.49 -5.29
CA ALA A 496 -2.34 -16.03 -5.53
C ALA A 496 -2.54 -15.33 -6.89
N SER A 497 -1.48 -14.73 -7.46
CA SER A 497 -1.44 -14.30 -8.86
C SER A 497 -0.79 -15.36 -9.73
N ILE A 498 -1.19 -15.42 -11.00
CA ILE A 498 -0.70 -16.43 -11.95
C ILE A 498 0.16 -15.73 -13.00
N GLY A 499 1.45 -16.04 -13.06
CA GLY A 499 2.34 -15.62 -14.13
C GLY A 499 2.82 -16.83 -14.93
N VAL A 500 2.59 -16.85 -16.24
CA VAL A 500 2.96 -17.96 -17.13
C VAL A 500 3.77 -17.44 -18.31
N GLN A 501 4.86 -18.13 -18.66
CA GLN A 501 5.63 -17.85 -19.88
C GLN A 501 5.21 -18.82 -20.99
N MET A 502 4.88 -18.30 -22.16
CA MET A 502 4.50 -19.08 -23.34
C MET A 502 5.45 -18.78 -24.50
N ARG A 503 6.51 -19.58 -24.65
CA ARG A 503 7.64 -19.26 -25.57
C ARG A 503 7.42 -19.65 -27.04
N SER A 504 6.37 -20.39 -27.37
CA SER A 504 6.20 -20.94 -28.72
C SER A 504 4.74 -21.09 -29.10
N ARG A 505 4.48 -21.25 -30.41
CA ARG A 505 3.14 -21.42 -30.96
C ARG A 505 2.43 -22.69 -30.48
N LEU A 506 3.18 -23.73 -30.10
CA LEU A 506 2.64 -24.98 -29.54
C LEU A 506 2.75 -25.02 -28.01
N ALA A 507 3.05 -23.88 -27.38
CA ALA A 507 3.19 -23.82 -25.93
C ALA A 507 1.87 -24.22 -25.25
N ARG A 508 1.99 -25.23 -24.40
CA ARG A 508 0.96 -25.66 -23.46
C ARG A 508 1.62 -25.77 -22.10
N THR A 509 1.06 -25.08 -21.11
CA THR A 509 1.57 -25.10 -19.74
C THR A 509 0.43 -25.48 -18.82
N THR A 510 0.66 -26.45 -17.93
CA THR A 510 -0.32 -26.82 -16.89
C THR A 510 0.29 -26.56 -15.53
N ILE A 511 -0.39 -25.76 -14.73
CA ILE A 511 0.02 -25.44 -13.35
C ILE A 511 -1.02 -25.96 -12.37
N SER A 512 -0.59 -26.20 -11.13
CA SER A 512 -1.49 -26.58 -10.04
C SER A 512 -1.63 -25.45 -9.03
N ARG A 513 -2.82 -25.33 -8.44
CA ARG A 513 -3.11 -24.45 -7.31
C ARG A 513 -3.88 -25.20 -6.26
N THR A 514 -3.60 -24.90 -5.00
CA THR A 514 -4.30 -25.43 -3.83
C THR A 514 -4.89 -24.27 -3.05
N VAL A 515 -6.18 -24.34 -2.77
CA VAL A 515 -6.91 -23.33 -1.99
C VAL A 515 -7.42 -23.93 -0.70
N THR A 516 -7.27 -23.18 0.40
CA THR A 516 -7.79 -23.49 1.73
C THR A 516 -9.04 -22.66 2.00
N ASN A 517 -10.12 -23.30 2.44
CA ASN A 517 -11.34 -22.59 2.83
C ASN A 517 -11.23 -21.98 4.23
N VAL A 518 -11.36 -20.65 4.32
CA VAL A 518 -11.38 -19.88 5.57
C VAL A 518 -12.67 -19.06 5.76
N GLY A 519 -13.59 -19.16 4.80
CA GLY A 519 -14.91 -18.52 4.80
C GLY A 519 -15.93 -19.35 5.58
N ASP A 520 -17.03 -19.73 4.93
CA ASP A 520 -18.07 -20.54 5.58
C ASP A 520 -17.74 -22.04 5.45
N ALA A 521 -18.06 -22.84 6.49
CA ALA A 521 -17.71 -24.26 6.51
C ALA A 521 -18.26 -25.05 5.31
N ARG A 522 -19.45 -24.68 4.83
CA ARG A 522 -20.09 -25.30 3.67
C ARG A 522 -20.32 -24.26 2.60
N GLU A 523 -19.35 -24.14 1.70
CA GLU A 523 -19.40 -23.15 0.65
C GLU A 523 -18.98 -23.75 -0.69
N ILE A 524 -19.68 -23.32 -1.74
CA ILE A 524 -19.46 -23.77 -3.10
C ILE A 524 -19.02 -22.59 -3.94
N TYR A 525 -17.93 -22.76 -4.66
CA TYR A 525 -17.37 -21.76 -5.56
C TYR A 525 -17.45 -22.25 -6.99
N ASN A 526 -17.91 -21.40 -7.90
CA ASN A 526 -17.89 -21.63 -9.34
C ASN A 526 -16.80 -20.78 -10.00
N ALA A 527 -16.10 -21.35 -10.97
CA ALA A 527 -15.07 -20.64 -11.70
C ALA A 527 -15.69 -19.63 -12.69
N LYS A 528 -15.15 -18.41 -12.70
CA LYS A 528 -15.34 -17.41 -13.74
C LYS A 528 -13.99 -17.04 -14.31
N ILE A 529 -13.85 -17.08 -15.63
CA ILE A 529 -12.57 -16.89 -16.32
C ILE A 529 -12.69 -15.72 -17.28
N ILE A 530 -11.72 -14.81 -17.23
CA ILE A 530 -11.44 -13.82 -18.26
C ILE A 530 -10.15 -14.25 -18.94
N GLU A 531 -10.28 -14.80 -20.15
CA GLU A 531 -9.12 -15.34 -20.87
C GLU A 531 -8.20 -14.21 -21.38
N PRO A 532 -6.87 -14.34 -21.20
CA PRO A 532 -5.93 -13.44 -21.85
C PRO A 532 -6.01 -13.52 -23.37
N PRO A 533 -5.70 -12.43 -24.10
CA PRO A 533 -5.53 -12.48 -25.54
C PRO A 533 -4.55 -13.59 -25.94
N PHE A 534 -4.83 -14.27 -27.07
CA PHE A 534 -4.02 -15.34 -27.64
C PHE A 534 -3.91 -16.64 -26.82
N VAL A 535 -4.64 -16.78 -25.71
CA VAL A 535 -4.56 -17.96 -24.83
C VAL A 535 -5.95 -18.48 -24.48
N LYS A 536 -6.10 -19.81 -24.45
CA LYS A 536 -7.27 -20.51 -23.88
C LYS A 536 -6.93 -21.13 -22.54
N ILE A 537 -7.90 -21.14 -21.62
CA ILE A 537 -7.73 -21.66 -20.27
C ILE A 537 -8.71 -22.81 -20.02
N TYR A 538 -8.19 -23.94 -19.56
CA TYR A 538 -8.97 -25.11 -19.14
C TYR A 538 -8.70 -25.44 -17.68
N LEU A 539 -9.76 -25.71 -16.91
CA LEU A 539 -9.65 -26.14 -15.53
C LEU A 539 -9.94 -27.63 -15.40
N SER A 540 -9.18 -28.32 -14.55
CA SER A 540 -9.50 -29.70 -14.13
C SER A 540 -10.86 -29.83 -13.43
N GLN A 541 -11.30 -28.75 -12.78
CA GLN A 541 -12.61 -28.63 -12.14
C GLN A 541 -13.09 -27.18 -12.19
N TYR A 542 -14.36 -26.97 -12.53
CA TYR A 542 -14.99 -25.64 -12.62
C TYR A 542 -15.84 -25.30 -11.38
N ARG A 543 -15.91 -26.21 -10.41
CA ARG A 543 -16.67 -26.08 -9.18
C ARG A 543 -15.88 -26.67 -8.01
N LEU A 544 -15.68 -25.90 -6.94
CA LEU A 544 -15.04 -26.34 -5.70
C LEU A 544 -16.11 -26.41 -4.60
N SER A 545 -16.22 -27.54 -3.92
CA SER A 545 -17.22 -27.76 -2.88
C SER A 545 -16.54 -28.07 -1.55
N PHE A 546 -16.61 -27.13 -0.61
CA PHE A 546 -16.07 -27.30 0.73
C PHE A 546 -17.17 -27.75 1.70
N THR A 547 -16.78 -28.60 2.64
CA THR A 547 -17.68 -29.23 3.64
C THR A 547 -17.31 -28.89 5.08
N ARG A 548 -16.09 -28.39 5.28
CA ARG A 548 -15.58 -27.89 6.56
C ARG A 548 -14.59 -26.74 6.33
N LEU A 549 -14.32 -25.99 7.40
CA LEU A 549 -13.23 -25.02 7.45
C LEU A 549 -11.88 -25.73 7.32
N GLU A 550 -10.89 -25.01 6.79
CA GLU A 550 -9.52 -25.48 6.57
C GLU A 550 -9.41 -26.69 5.61
N GLN A 551 -10.52 -27.08 4.96
CA GLN A 551 -10.45 -28.04 3.88
C GLN A 551 -9.68 -27.43 2.71
N GLN A 552 -8.73 -28.20 2.19
CA GLN A 552 -7.96 -27.84 1.01
C GLN A 552 -8.51 -28.56 -0.23
N ILE A 553 -8.50 -27.87 -1.36
CA ILE A 553 -8.79 -28.48 -2.67
C ILE A 553 -7.72 -28.02 -3.66
N THR A 554 -7.14 -28.98 -4.37
CA THR A 554 -6.17 -28.74 -5.45
C THR A 554 -6.86 -28.85 -6.80
N TYR A 555 -6.57 -27.91 -7.70
CA TYR A 555 -7.01 -27.94 -9.10
C TYR A 555 -5.86 -27.55 -10.02
N SER A 556 -5.86 -28.09 -11.23
CA SER A 556 -4.94 -27.71 -12.30
C SER A 556 -5.59 -26.76 -13.29
N ILE A 557 -4.76 -25.86 -13.82
CA ILE A 557 -5.07 -24.85 -14.84
C ILE A 557 -4.16 -25.11 -16.04
N THR A 558 -4.75 -25.39 -17.20
CA THR A 558 -4.01 -25.58 -18.46
C THR A 558 -4.18 -24.35 -19.35
N PHE A 559 -3.06 -23.74 -19.73
CA PHE A 559 -2.95 -22.66 -20.70
C PHE A 559 -2.52 -23.21 -22.04
N THR A 560 -3.23 -22.88 -23.11
CA THR A 560 -2.89 -23.29 -24.48
C THR A 560 -2.88 -22.09 -25.41
N MET A 561 -1.86 -21.98 -26.25
CA MET A 561 -1.83 -20.97 -27.32
C MET A 561 -3.06 -21.10 -28.21
N ASN A 562 -3.67 -19.97 -28.55
CA ASN A 562 -4.78 -19.88 -29.47
C ASN A 562 -4.44 -18.90 -30.59
N GLY A 563 -4.07 -19.46 -31.74
CA GLY A 563 -3.63 -18.70 -32.90
C GLY A 563 -2.12 -18.50 -32.98
N THR A 564 -1.71 -17.40 -33.63
CA THR A 564 -0.30 -17.07 -33.84
C THR A 564 0.29 -16.42 -32.59
N HIS A 565 1.54 -16.77 -32.28
CA HIS A 565 2.29 -16.14 -31.20
C HIS A 565 2.44 -14.63 -31.46
N PRO A 566 2.10 -13.74 -30.51
CA PRO A 566 2.03 -12.30 -30.76
C PRO A 566 3.40 -11.62 -30.86
N GLY A 567 4.48 -12.34 -30.54
CA GLY A 567 5.86 -11.86 -30.58
C GLY A 567 6.41 -11.60 -29.18
N SER A 568 7.74 -11.58 -29.09
CA SER A 568 8.45 -11.40 -27.82
C SER A 568 8.17 -10.03 -27.22
N GLY A 569 7.88 -9.99 -25.92
CA GLY A 569 7.63 -8.75 -25.17
C GLY A 569 6.18 -8.25 -25.20
N VAL A 570 5.30 -8.93 -25.93
CA VAL A 570 3.84 -8.74 -25.77
C VAL A 570 3.40 -9.40 -24.47
N ILE A 571 2.41 -8.80 -23.81
CA ILE A 571 1.83 -9.35 -22.59
C ILE A 571 0.34 -9.66 -22.78
N GLY A 572 -0.10 -10.78 -22.22
CA GLY A 572 -1.52 -11.12 -22.07
C GLY A 572 -1.96 -10.89 -20.63
N GLN A 573 -3.17 -10.37 -20.44
CA GLN A 573 -3.76 -10.22 -19.10
C GLN A 573 -5.15 -10.85 -19.05
N GLY A 574 -5.47 -11.52 -17.96
CA GLY A 574 -6.76 -12.16 -17.71
C GLY A 574 -7.00 -12.36 -16.22
N GLU A 575 -8.05 -13.09 -15.87
CA GLU A 575 -8.43 -13.32 -14.47
C GLU A 575 -9.07 -14.71 -14.31
N LEU A 576 -8.82 -15.35 -13.16
CA LEU A 576 -9.58 -16.50 -12.69
C LEU A 576 -10.22 -16.13 -11.35
N SER A 577 -11.54 -16.14 -11.28
CA SER A 577 -12.29 -15.86 -10.05
C SER A 577 -13.05 -17.10 -9.59
N TRP A 578 -12.93 -17.43 -8.31
CA TRP A 578 -13.81 -18.37 -7.62
C TRP A 578 -14.94 -17.58 -6.96
N VAL A 579 -16.17 -17.80 -7.40
CA VAL A 579 -17.34 -17.01 -6.99
C VAL A 579 -18.34 -17.89 -6.24
N SER A 580 -18.70 -17.48 -5.02
CA SER A 580 -19.79 -18.04 -4.24
C SER A 580 -20.91 -17.01 -4.06
N SER A 581 -21.90 -17.30 -3.22
CA SER A 581 -22.93 -16.32 -2.84
C SER A 581 -22.42 -15.17 -1.98
N LYS A 582 -21.25 -15.34 -1.32
CA LYS A 582 -20.71 -14.39 -0.34
C LYS A 582 -19.32 -13.86 -0.71
N HIS A 583 -18.48 -14.70 -1.30
CA HIS A 583 -17.08 -14.43 -1.56
C HIS A 583 -16.78 -14.42 -3.06
N THR A 584 -15.81 -13.60 -3.45
CA THR A 584 -15.20 -13.62 -4.78
C THR A 584 -13.69 -13.57 -4.60
N VAL A 585 -13.01 -14.62 -5.06
CA VAL A 585 -11.57 -14.81 -4.89
C VAL A 585 -10.92 -14.75 -6.27
N THR A 586 -10.29 -13.62 -6.59
CA THR A 586 -9.81 -13.35 -7.95
C THR A 586 -8.28 -13.42 -8.03
N SER A 587 -7.79 -14.36 -8.82
CA SER A 587 -6.38 -14.48 -9.18
C SER A 587 -6.13 -13.77 -10.52
N PRO A 588 -5.35 -12.68 -10.55
CA PRO A 588 -5.02 -12.02 -11.81
C PRO A 588 -3.98 -12.86 -12.58
N ILE A 589 -4.11 -12.90 -13.90
CA ILE A 589 -3.32 -13.74 -14.81
C ILE A 589 -2.46 -12.84 -15.70
N TYR A 590 -1.16 -13.13 -15.73
CA TYR A 590 -0.16 -12.54 -16.60
C TYR A 590 0.44 -13.61 -17.52
N ILE A 591 0.40 -13.35 -18.82
CA ILE A 591 1.09 -14.16 -19.83
C ILE A 591 2.24 -13.36 -20.42
N ALA A 592 3.44 -13.91 -20.33
CA ALA A 592 4.61 -13.42 -21.05
C ALA A 592 4.81 -14.27 -22.31
N PHE A 593 4.88 -13.62 -23.47
CA PHE A 593 5.11 -14.28 -24.76
C PHE A 593 6.59 -14.22 -25.15
#